data_AF-A0A1Q3C8D0-F1
#
_entry.id   AF-A0A1Q3C8D0-F1
#
_cell.length_a   1.000
_cell.length_b   1.000
_cell.length_c   1.000
_cell.angle_alpha   90.00
_cell.angle_beta   90.00
_cell.angle_gamma   90.00
#
_symmetry.space_group_name_H-M   'P 1'
#
loop_
_entity.id
_entity.type
_entity.pdbx_description
1 polymer ?
#
loop_
_entity_poly.entity_id
_entity_poly.type
_entity_poly.pdbx_seq_one_letter_code
_entity_poly.pdbx_strand_id
1 'polypeptide(L)'
;MWDEADSMIMSWLWDSMDPTISDTCMFLKTAKGIWDSIHRTYSKARDVAQVYEIKVKTSAMKQESRTVIEYANTLQNLWQELDQYRVFEMKCSEDTTTLKNFIENDRVYDFLAGLNPEFDQVRIQILRK
;
A
#
# COMPACT_ATOMS: atom_id res chain seq x y z
N MET A 1 12.11 3.77 -33.67
CA MET A 1 11.35 2.72 -32.93
C MET A 1 11.23 3.07 -31.45
N TRP A 2 12.33 3.41 -30.75
CA TRP A 2 12.26 3.87 -29.36
C TRP A 2 11.70 5.31 -29.21
N ASP A 3 12.15 6.27 -30.02
CA ASP A 3 11.71 7.68 -29.89
C ASP A 3 10.21 7.88 -30.19
N GLU A 4 9.67 7.08 -31.10
CA GLU A 4 8.26 7.12 -31.49
C GLU A 4 7.36 6.50 -30.40
N ALA A 5 7.81 5.39 -29.80
CA ALA A 5 7.14 4.81 -28.63
C ALA A 5 7.21 5.74 -27.41
N ASP A 6 8.35 6.38 -27.17
CA ASP A 6 8.51 7.35 -26.08
C ASP A 6 7.57 8.55 -26.28
N SER A 7 7.52 9.13 -27.49
CA SER A 7 6.61 10.24 -27.82
C SER A 7 5.13 9.86 -27.65
N MET A 8 4.75 8.64 -28.03
CA MET A 8 3.38 8.14 -27.86
C MET A 8 3.03 8.01 -26.37
N ILE A 9 3.92 7.47 -25.55
CA ILE A 9 3.71 7.37 -24.10
C ILE A 9 3.64 8.76 -23.46
N MET A 10 4.43 9.74 -23.93
CA MET A 10 4.34 11.13 -23.48
C MET A 10 2.95 11.72 -23.75
N SER A 11 2.38 11.51 -24.94
CA SER A 11 1.02 11.98 -25.24
C SER A 11 -0.02 11.37 -24.30
N TRP A 12 0.04 10.06 -24.06
CA TRP A 12 -0.88 9.39 -23.14
C TRP A 12 -0.76 9.91 -21.71
N LEU A 13 0.46 10.20 -21.25
CA LEU A 13 0.69 10.80 -19.94
C LEU A 13 0.06 12.18 -19.85
N TRP A 14 0.32 13.07 -20.81
CA TRP A 14 -0.27 14.42 -20.84
C TRP A 14 -1.80 14.40 -20.91
N ASP A 15 -2.38 13.54 -21.74
CA ASP A 15 -3.83 13.42 -21.89
C ASP A 15 -4.52 12.85 -20.65
N SER A 16 -3.80 12.09 -19.83
CA SER A 16 -4.32 11.49 -18.59
C SER A 16 -4.20 12.41 -17.37
N MET A 17 -3.51 13.55 -17.49
CA MET A 17 -3.25 14.46 -16.37
C MET A 17 -4.23 15.63 -16.34
N ASP A 18 -4.43 16.18 -15.15
CA ASP A 18 -5.01 17.52 -15.04
C ASP A 18 -4.09 18.54 -15.73
N PRO A 19 -4.61 19.51 -16.50
CA PRO A 19 -3.81 20.50 -17.22
C PRO A 19 -2.81 21.25 -16.33
N THR A 20 -3.16 21.53 -15.08
CA THR A 20 -2.26 22.22 -14.14
C THR A 20 -1.06 21.36 -13.75
N ILE A 21 -1.22 20.03 -13.77
CA ILE A 21 -0.14 19.07 -13.50
C ILE A 21 0.70 18.86 -14.76
N SER A 22 0.09 18.74 -15.94
CA SER A 22 0.82 18.54 -17.20
C SER A 22 1.70 19.75 -17.56
N ASP A 23 1.25 20.97 -17.25
CA ASP A 23 2.03 22.21 -17.41
C ASP A 23 3.36 22.16 -16.64
N THR A 24 3.40 21.57 -15.44
CA THR A 24 4.65 21.44 -14.66
C THR A 24 5.68 20.51 -15.32
N CYS A 25 5.24 19.66 -16.23
CA CYS A 25 6.05 18.64 -16.89
C CYS A 25 6.31 18.94 -18.38
N MET A 26 5.79 20.04 -18.93
CA MET A 26 5.84 20.34 -20.38
C MET A 26 7.26 20.43 -20.97
N PHE A 27 8.26 20.73 -20.14
CA PHE A 27 9.66 20.89 -20.56
C PHE A 27 10.48 19.59 -20.50
N LEU A 28 9.88 18.50 -20.00
CA LEU A 28 10.54 17.20 -19.89
C LEU A 28 10.50 16.50 -21.24
N LYS A 29 11.66 15.99 -21.67
CA LYS A 29 11.90 15.51 -23.03
C LYS A 29 11.65 14.02 -23.25
N THR A 30 11.27 13.29 -22.20
CA THR A 30 11.09 11.83 -22.27
C THR A 30 9.88 11.42 -21.43
N ALA A 31 9.19 10.35 -21.84
CA ALA A 31 8.10 9.77 -21.06
C ALA A 31 8.55 9.38 -19.65
N LYS A 32 9.75 8.81 -19.54
CA LYS A 32 10.37 8.49 -18.26
C LYS A 32 10.55 9.73 -17.37
N GLY A 33 11.06 10.82 -17.93
CA GLY A 33 11.24 12.07 -17.19
C GLY A 33 9.93 12.61 -16.63
N ILE A 34 8.88 12.60 -17.45
CA ILE A 34 7.51 13.00 -17.03
C ILE A 34 7.03 12.11 -15.88
N TRP A 35 7.10 10.80 -16.05
CA TRP A 35 6.70 9.84 -15.03
C TRP A 35 7.46 10.02 -13.71
N ASP A 36 8.79 10.11 -13.75
CA ASP A 36 9.64 10.28 -12.57
C ASP A 36 9.32 11.59 -11.82
N SER A 37 9.03 12.67 -12.54
CA SER A 37 8.66 13.97 -11.97
C SER A 37 7.32 13.92 -11.23
N ILE A 38 6.30 13.36 -11.86
CA ILE A 38 4.95 13.20 -11.27
C ILE A 38 5.03 12.26 -10.08
N HIS A 39 5.70 11.12 -10.26
CA HIS A 39 5.90 10.17 -9.18
C HIS A 39 6.63 10.84 -8.01
N ARG A 40 7.70 11.61 -8.23
CA ARG A 40 8.38 12.30 -7.12
C ARG A 40 7.50 13.33 -6.42
N THR A 41 6.67 14.05 -7.16
CA THR A 41 5.90 15.19 -6.65
C THR A 41 4.61 14.76 -5.97
N TYR A 42 3.95 13.74 -6.50
CA TYR A 42 2.60 13.34 -6.10
C TYR A 42 2.53 11.91 -5.54
N SER A 43 3.61 11.12 -5.64
CA SER A 43 3.65 9.84 -4.92
C SER A 43 3.62 10.11 -3.44
N LYS A 44 2.60 9.56 -2.80
CA LYS A 44 2.52 9.49 -1.34
C LYS A 44 3.39 8.37 -0.77
N ALA A 45 4.18 7.66 -1.60
CA ALA A 45 5.10 6.64 -1.12
C ALA A 45 5.99 7.21 -0.01
N ARG A 46 6.11 6.47 1.10
CA ARG A 46 6.83 6.88 2.32
C ARG A 46 6.25 8.09 3.04
N ASP A 47 4.99 8.45 2.82
CA ASP A 47 4.27 9.42 3.66
C ASP A 47 4.11 8.85 5.08
N VAL A 48 4.97 9.32 5.99
CA VAL A 48 5.03 8.85 7.38
C VAL A 48 3.74 9.18 8.14
N ALA A 49 3.06 10.28 7.81
CA ALA A 49 1.81 10.66 8.46
C ALA A 49 0.68 9.71 8.07
N GLN A 50 0.58 9.35 6.78
CA GLN A 50 -0.39 8.36 6.31
C GLN A 50 -0.11 6.96 6.91
N VAL A 51 1.15 6.55 6.96
CA VAL A 51 1.56 5.29 7.62
C VAL A 51 1.12 5.26 9.07
N TYR A 52 1.34 6.36 9.81
CA TYR A 52 0.93 6.48 11.21
C TYR A 52 -0.59 6.41 11.37
N GLU A 53 -1.33 7.19 10.58
CA GLU A 53 -2.79 7.25 10.65
C GLU A 53 -3.41 5.87 10.40
N ILE A 54 -2.94 5.15 9.38
CA ILE A 54 -3.41 3.80 9.07
C ILE A 54 -3.05 2.83 10.18
N LYS A 55 -1.82 2.88 10.72
CA LYS A 55 -1.43 2.02 11.84
C LYS A 55 -2.31 2.24 13.07
N VAL A 56 -2.66 3.48 13.40
CA VAL A 56 -3.60 3.80 14.48
C VAL A 56 -4.98 3.19 14.17
N LYS A 57 -5.52 3.40 12.96
CA LYS A 57 -6.81 2.82 12.54
C LYS A 57 -6.83 1.30 12.62
N THR A 58 -5.78 0.63 12.11
CA THR A 58 -5.64 -0.84 12.18
C THR A 58 -5.64 -1.33 13.63
N SER A 59 -4.86 -0.70 14.51
CA SER A 59 -4.77 -1.12 15.92
C SER A 59 -6.06 -0.92 16.72
N ALA A 60 -6.84 0.11 16.36
CA ALA A 60 -8.11 0.42 16.99
C ALA A 60 -9.28 -0.41 16.43
N MET A 61 -9.10 -1.07 15.28
CA MET A 61 -10.17 -1.82 14.61
C MET A 61 -10.59 -3.02 15.44
N LYS A 62 -11.89 -3.12 15.72
CA LYS A 62 -12.53 -4.24 16.42
C LYS A 62 -13.64 -4.83 15.55
N GLN A 63 -13.90 -6.13 15.72
CA GLN A 63 -14.98 -6.83 15.00
C GLN A 63 -16.34 -6.23 15.37
N GLU A 64 -16.63 -6.08 16.66
CA GLU A 64 -17.86 -5.49 17.18
C GLU A 64 -19.12 -6.16 16.60
N SER A 65 -20.06 -5.39 16.05
CA SER A 65 -21.29 -5.91 15.45
C SER A 65 -21.12 -6.46 14.04
N ARG A 66 -19.91 -6.42 13.46
CA ARG A 66 -19.63 -6.91 12.10
C ARG A 66 -19.47 -8.43 12.09
N THR A 67 -19.79 -9.05 10.95
CA THR A 67 -19.36 -10.43 10.71
C THR A 67 -17.82 -10.50 10.64
N VAL A 68 -17.26 -11.68 10.88
CA VAL A 68 -15.81 -11.91 10.78
C VAL A 68 -15.30 -11.56 9.37
N ILE A 69 -16.08 -11.83 8.33
CA ILE A 69 -15.71 -11.55 6.93
C ILE A 69 -15.65 -10.03 6.68
N GLU A 70 -16.65 -9.27 7.12
CA GLU A 70 -16.66 -7.82 6.96
C GLU A 70 -15.50 -7.15 7.72
N TYR A 71 -15.22 -7.62 8.94
CA TYR A 71 -14.07 -7.18 9.72
C TYR A 71 -12.74 -7.51 9.02
N ALA A 72 -12.57 -8.74 8.53
CA ALA A 72 -11.38 -9.16 7.80
C ALA A 72 -11.16 -8.32 6.52
N ASN A 73 -12.22 -8.09 5.75
CA ASN A 73 -12.14 -7.26 4.53
C ASN A 73 -11.75 -5.80 4.87
N THR A 74 -12.26 -5.26 5.98
CA THR A 74 -11.91 -3.91 6.41
C THR A 74 -10.42 -3.80 6.77
N LEU A 75 -9.89 -4.78 7.51
CA LEU A 75 -8.46 -4.85 7.82
C LEU A 75 -7.60 -5.05 6.57
N GLN A 76 -8.04 -5.92 5.65
CA GLN A 76 -7.35 -6.18 4.39
C GLN A 76 -7.18 -4.89 3.57
N ASN A 77 -8.22 -4.07 3.48
CA ASN A 77 -8.16 -2.79 2.79
C ASN A 77 -7.16 -1.82 3.44
N LEU A 78 -7.15 -1.72 4.78
CA LEU A 78 -6.19 -0.89 5.51
C LEU A 78 -4.75 -1.36 5.31
N TRP A 79 -4.50 -2.67 5.32
CA TRP A 79 -3.17 -3.21 5.08
C TRP A 79 -2.70 -3.01 3.64
N GLN A 80 -3.59 -3.15 2.66
CA GLN A 80 -3.27 -2.85 1.26
C GLN A 80 -2.95 -1.38 1.06
N GLU A 81 -3.69 -0.48 1.72
CA GLU A 81 -3.38 0.95 1.71
C GLU A 81 -2.00 1.22 2.36
N LEU A 82 -1.72 0.59 3.50
CA LEU A 82 -0.42 0.69 4.17
C LEU A 82 0.75 0.23 3.29
N ASP A 83 0.55 -0.84 2.50
CA ASP A 83 1.57 -1.38 1.59
C ASP A 83 1.93 -0.39 0.49
N GLN A 84 1.00 0.46 0.04
CA GLN A 84 1.28 1.51 -0.95
C GLN A 84 2.30 2.53 -0.44
N TYR A 85 2.28 2.78 0.88
CA TYR A 85 3.19 3.74 1.51
C TYR A 85 4.52 3.11 1.95
N ARG A 86 4.55 1.79 2.18
CA ARG A 86 5.73 1.05 2.63
C ARG A 86 6.55 0.50 1.46
N VAL A 87 7.35 1.37 0.85
CA VAL A 87 8.30 0.95 -0.19
C VAL A 87 9.58 0.42 0.44
N PHE A 88 9.76 -0.90 0.42
CA PHE A 88 10.98 -1.58 0.87
C PHE A 88 11.96 -1.76 -0.29
N GLU A 89 13.16 -1.19 -0.17
CA GLU A 89 14.26 -1.45 -1.09
C GLU A 89 14.99 -2.73 -0.66
N MET A 90 14.60 -3.86 -1.25
CA MET A 90 15.18 -5.17 -0.90
C MET A 90 16.25 -5.55 -1.92
N LYS A 91 17.43 -5.94 -1.43
CA LYS A 91 18.59 -6.29 -2.27
C LYS A 91 18.69 -7.78 -2.59
N CYS A 92 17.98 -8.64 -1.86
CA CYS A 92 17.99 -10.09 -2.01
C CYS A 92 16.56 -10.67 -2.02
N SER A 93 16.35 -11.74 -2.79
CA SER A 93 15.07 -12.46 -2.87
C SER A 93 14.71 -13.20 -1.57
N GLU A 94 15.69 -13.71 -0.83
CA GLU A 94 15.49 -14.39 0.46
C GLU A 94 15.00 -13.42 1.54
N ASP A 95 15.55 -12.20 1.57
CA ASP A 95 15.11 -11.12 2.47
C ASP A 95 13.64 -10.76 2.20
N THR A 96 13.24 -10.79 0.92
CA THR A 96 11.87 -10.46 0.51
C THR A 96 10.85 -11.44 1.05
N THR A 97 11.15 -12.73 1.01
CA THR A 97 10.28 -13.77 1.57
C THR A 97 10.20 -13.65 3.09
N THR A 98 11.33 -13.40 3.75
CA THR A 98 11.40 -13.24 5.20
C THR A 98 10.57 -12.05 5.69
N LEU A 99 10.68 -10.89 5.02
CA LEU A 99 9.89 -9.71 5.37
C LEU A 99 8.41 -9.92 5.13
N LYS A 100 8.02 -10.56 4.01
CA LYS A 100 6.61 -10.88 3.74
C LYS A 100 6.03 -11.75 4.85
N ASN A 101 6.73 -12.79 5.27
CA ASN A 101 6.29 -13.65 6.37
C ASN A 101 6.14 -12.86 7.68
N PHE A 102 7.08 -11.95 7.97
CA PHE A 102 6.99 -11.09 9.15
C PHE A 102 5.75 -10.19 9.10
N ILE A 103 5.49 -9.54 7.97
CA ILE A 103 4.32 -8.68 7.77
C ILE A 103 3.02 -9.48 7.91
N GLU A 104 2.94 -10.67 7.31
CA GLU A 104 1.75 -11.51 7.41
C GLU A 104 1.49 -11.99 8.84
N ASN A 105 2.54 -12.30 9.62
CA ASN A 105 2.38 -12.62 11.04
C ASN A 105 1.84 -11.43 11.84
N ASP A 106 2.37 -10.22 11.62
CA ASP A 106 1.85 -9.00 12.26
C ASP A 106 0.36 -8.79 11.93
N ARG A 107 -0.06 -9.04 10.68
CA ARG A 107 -1.46 -8.94 10.24
C ARG A 107 -2.35 -9.97 10.94
N VAL A 108 -1.87 -11.20 11.12
CA VAL A 108 -2.58 -12.22 11.90
C VAL A 108 -2.77 -11.75 13.34
N TYR A 109 -1.75 -11.14 13.97
CA TYR A 109 -1.88 -10.62 15.33
C TYR A 109 -2.87 -9.47 15.43
N ASP A 110 -2.80 -8.50 14.51
CA ASP A 110 -3.75 -7.39 14.40
C ASP A 110 -5.19 -7.92 14.27
N PHE A 111 -5.42 -8.88 13.36
CA PHE A 111 -6.73 -9.53 13.17
C PHE A 111 -7.24 -10.18 14.45
N LEU A 112 -6.43 -11.04 15.06
CA LEU A 112 -6.79 -11.78 16.26
C LEU A 112 -7.08 -10.86 17.46
N ALA A 113 -6.34 -9.77 17.60
CA ALA A 113 -6.49 -8.81 18.70
C ALA A 113 -7.81 -8.02 18.64
N GLY A 114 -8.43 -7.90 17.48
CA GLY A 114 -9.72 -7.22 17.32
C GLY A 114 -10.94 -8.13 17.22
N LEU A 115 -10.77 -9.46 17.17
CA LEU A 115 -11.88 -10.41 17.21
C LEU A 115 -12.65 -10.35 18.52
N ASN A 116 -13.96 -10.58 18.44
CA ASN A 116 -14.86 -10.63 19.60
C ASN A 116 -14.48 -11.78 20.57
N PRO A 117 -14.86 -11.67 21.86
CA PRO A 117 -14.54 -12.67 22.89
C PRO A 117 -15.06 -14.09 22.59
N GLU A 118 -16.12 -14.21 21.80
CA GLU A 118 -16.66 -15.51 21.36
C GLU A 118 -15.65 -16.36 20.58
N PHE A 119 -14.61 -15.75 20.00
CA PHE A 119 -13.54 -16.43 19.27
C PHE A 119 -12.28 -16.70 20.12
N ASP A 120 -12.30 -16.48 21.43
CA ASP A 120 -11.13 -16.62 22.30
C ASP A 120 -10.48 -18.02 22.23
N GLN A 121 -11.29 -19.08 22.14
CA GLN A 121 -10.77 -20.44 22.01
C GLN A 121 -10.00 -20.64 20.71
N VAL A 122 -10.52 -20.10 19.59
CA VAL A 122 -9.85 -20.14 18.29
C VAL A 122 -8.55 -19.34 18.33
N ARG A 123 -8.57 -18.16 18.98
CA ARG A 123 -7.37 -17.32 19.18
C ARG A 123 -6.26 -18.09 19.89
N ILE A 124 -6.56 -18.78 20.98
CA ILE A 124 -5.58 -19.57 21.75
C ILE A 124 -5.02 -20.73 20.92
N GLN A 125 -5.85 -21.40 20.11
CA GLN A 125 -5.39 -22.51 19.28
C GLN A 125 -4.42 -22.05 18.20
N ILE A 126 -4.67 -20.90 17.57
CA ILE A 126 -3.79 -20.35 16.53
C ILE A 126 -2.46 -19.90 17.15
N LEU A 127 -2.49 -19.20 18.29
CA LEU A 127 -1.28 -18.67 18.95
C LEU A 127 -0.39 -19.75 19.61
N ARG A 128 -0.88 -20.99 19.74
CA ARG A 128 -0.10 -22.11 20.30
C ARG A 128 0.69 -22.89 19.25
N LYS A 129 0.43 -22.67 17.97
CA LYS A 129 1.21 -23.25 16.86
C LYS A 129 2.47 -22.43 16.60
#